data_AF-C8N7H8-F1
#
_entry.id   AF-C8N7H8-F1
#
_cell.length_a   1.000
_cell.length_b   1.000
_cell.length_c   1.000
_cell.angle_alpha   90.00
_cell.angle_beta   90.00
_cell.angle_gamma   90.00
#
_symmetry.space_group_name_H-M   'P 1'
#
loop_
_entity.id
_entity.type
_entity.pdbx_description
1 polymer ?
#
loop_
_entity_poly.entity_id
_entity_poly.type
_entity_poly.pdbx_seq_one_letter_code
_entity_poly.pdbx_strand_id
1 'polypeptide(L)' 'MEKINAIIIDSYLKDFSMEKFEKKNIYPKIWDDESLKEDTIKSISLYFEDLRTFYNEAAKNNNGILITIY' A
#
# COMPACT_ATOMS: atom_id res chain seq x y z
N MET A 1 -14.47 6.73 7.04
CA MET A 1 -13.54 5.59 7.23
C MET A 1 -14.02 4.27 6.64
N GLU A 2 -15.29 4.14 6.26
CA GLU A 2 -15.84 2.85 5.82
C GLU A 2 -15.10 2.22 4.62
N LYS A 3 -14.62 3.02 3.67
CA LYS A 3 -13.95 2.49 2.47
C LYS A 3 -12.63 1.78 2.74
N ILE A 4 -11.75 2.34 3.60
CA ILE A 4 -10.44 1.72 3.86
C ILE A 4 -10.56 0.44 4.69
N ASN A 5 -11.60 0.36 5.54
CA ASN A 5 -11.88 -0.81 6.37
C ASN A 5 -12.56 -1.95 5.59
N ALA A 6 -13.16 -1.67 4.44
CA ALA A 6 -13.75 -2.67 3.57
C ALA A 6 -12.72 -3.34 2.62
N ILE A 7 -11.50 -2.80 2.54
CA ILE A 7 -10.46 -3.32 1.65
C ILE A 7 -9.75 -4.50 2.34
N ILE A 8 -9.67 -5.63 1.65
CA ILE A 8 -8.85 -6.78 2.05
C ILE A 8 -7.60 -6.75 1.15
N ILE A 9 -6.53 -6.10 1.59
CA ILE A 9 -5.36 -5.82 0.73
C ILE A 9 -4.75 -7.07 0.09
N ASP A 10 -4.68 -8.18 0.85
CA ASP A 10 -4.14 -9.45 0.36
C ASP A 10 -4.90 -10.00 -0.86
N SER A 11 -6.19 -9.68 -1.01
CA SER A 11 -6.97 -10.06 -2.20
C SER A 11 -6.50 -9.36 -3.46
N TYR A 12 -6.06 -8.10 -3.36
CA TYR A 12 -5.52 -7.32 -4.48
C TYR A 12 -4.09 -7.74 -4.82
N LEU A 13 -3.34 -8.24 -3.82
CA LEU A 13 -1.96 -8.69 -3.99
C LEU A 13 -1.84 -10.05 -4.68
N LYS A 14 -2.93 -10.83 -4.79
CA LYS A 14 -2.94 -12.12 -5.54
C LYS A 14 -2.57 -11.96 -7.01
N ASP A 15 -2.99 -10.85 -7.62
CA ASP A 15 -2.73 -10.54 -9.03
C ASP A 15 -1.58 -9.53 -9.20
N PHE A 16 -0.74 -9.37 -8.18
CA PHE A 16 0.40 -8.47 -8.19
C PHE A 16 1.40 -8.84 -9.30
N SER A 17 1.88 -7.83 -10.02
CA SER A 17 2.79 -8.01 -11.16
C SER A 17 3.77 -6.85 -11.21
N MET A 18 5.04 -7.15 -10.93
CA MET A 18 6.17 -6.23 -11.07
C MET A 18 6.18 -5.58 -12.47
N GLU A 19 6.05 -6.40 -13.53
CA GLU A 19 6.00 -5.93 -14.92
C GLU A 19 4.91 -4.87 -15.18
N LYS A 20 3.71 -5.01 -14.59
CA LYS A 20 2.64 -4.00 -14.74
C LYS A 20 3.01 -2.66 -14.10
N PHE A 21 3.77 -2.67 -13.01
CA PHE A 21 4.24 -1.47 -12.32
C PHE A 21 5.40 -0.82 -13.09
N GLU A 22 6.32 -1.63 -13.63
CA GLU A 22 7.42 -1.15 -14.49
C GLU A 22 6.89 -0.44 -15.74
N LYS A 23 5.94 -1.08 -16.45
CA LYS A 23 5.30 -0.51 -17.65
C LYS A 23 4.59 0.81 -17.38
N LYS A 24 4.14 1.03 -16.14
CA LYS A 24 3.47 2.26 -15.71
C LYS A 24 4.43 3.29 -15.11
N ASN A 25 5.74 2.98 -15.04
CA ASN A 25 6.77 3.83 -14.47
C ASN A 25 6.38 4.31 -13.05
N ILE A 26 5.87 3.39 -12.22
CA ILE A 26 5.49 3.68 -10.84
C ILE A 26 6.77 3.86 -10.01
N TYR A 27 6.79 4.79 -9.06
CA TYR A 27 7.88 4.87 -8.09
C TYR A 27 7.72 3.79 -7.00
N PRO A 28 8.80 3.16 -6.50
CA PRO A 28 10.21 3.37 -6.87
C PRO A 28 10.61 2.53 -8.10
N LYS A 29 11.77 2.83 -8.70
CA LYS A 29 12.32 2.07 -9.83
C LYS A 29 12.95 0.76 -9.34
N ILE A 30 12.11 -0.19 -8.94
CA ILE A 30 12.51 -1.50 -8.40
C ILE A 30 11.85 -2.67 -9.14
N TRP A 31 10.92 -2.39 -10.06
CA TRP A 31 10.00 -3.38 -10.61
C TRP A 31 10.65 -4.28 -11.68
N ASP A 32 11.90 -4.02 -12.04
CA ASP A 32 12.72 -4.87 -12.92
C ASP A 32 13.52 -5.94 -12.15
N ASP A 33 13.54 -5.88 -10.81
CA ASP A 33 14.19 -6.86 -9.93
C ASP A 33 13.17 -7.83 -9.31
N GLU A 34 12.93 -8.96 -9.99
CA GLU A 34 11.98 -9.98 -9.54
C GLU A 34 12.38 -10.64 -8.19
N SER A 35 13.65 -10.54 -7.77
CA SER A 35 14.09 -11.06 -6.47
C SER A 35 13.43 -10.33 -5.29
N LEU A 36 13.00 -9.08 -5.50
CA LEU A 36 12.35 -8.26 -4.49
C LEU A 36 10.84 -8.53 -4.36
N LYS A 37 10.26 -9.39 -5.21
CA LYS A 37 8.81 -9.53 -5.33
C LYS A 37 8.10 -9.96 -4.06
N GLU A 38 8.56 -11.03 -3.42
CA GLU A 38 7.92 -11.54 -2.22
C GLU A 38 7.97 -10.53 -1.07
N ASP A 39 9.12 -9.87 -0.91
CA ASP A 39 9.29 -8.88 0.14
C ASP A 39 8.51 -7.60 -0.16
N THR A 40 8.43 -7.18 -1.43
CA THR A 40 7.57 -6.08 -1.86
C THR A 40 6.10 -6.34 -1.56
N ILE A 41 5.58 -7.53 -1.84
CA ILE A 41 4.20 -7.91 -1.52
C ILE A 41 3.95 -7.82 -0.01
N LYS A 42 4.85 -8.37 0.82
CA LYS A 42 4.75 -8.30 2.28
C LYS A 42 4.77 -6.85 2.78
N SER A 43 5.69 -6.04 2.27
CA SER A 43 5.79 -4.61 2.63
C SER A 43 4.54 -3.83 2.26
N ILE A 44 3.98 -4.04 1.07
CA ILE A 44 2.73 -3.35 0.66
C ILE A 44 1.58 -3.73 1.59
N SER A 45 1.44 -5.02 1.93
CA SER A 45 0.38 -5.47 2.86
C SER A 45 0.54 -4.81 4.24
N LEU A 46 1.77 -4.84 4.80
CA LEU A 46 2.08 -4.21 6.09
C LEU A 46 1.80 -2.71 6.09
N TYR A 47 2.32 -1.97 5.11
CA TYR A 47 2.13 -0.52 5.02
C TYR A 47 0.66 -0.14 4.81
N PHE A 48 -0.13 -0.97 4.14
CA PHE A 48 -1.56 -0.74 4.01
C PHE A 48 -2.28 -0.86 5.36
N GLU A 49 -1.95 -1.87 6.16
CA GLU A 49 -2.54 -2.07 7.48
C GLU A 49 -2.13 -0.96 8.48
N ASP A 50 -0.87 -0.52 8.42
CA ASP A 50 -0.39 0.63 9.19
C ASP A 50 -1.16 1.90 8.80
N LEU A 51 -1.33 2.14 7.50
CA LEU A 51 -2.10 3.28 6.99
C LEU A 51 -3.58 3.20 7.44
N ARG A 52 -4.20 2.02 7.38
CA ARG A 52 -5.57 1.79 7.87
C ARG A 52 -5.68 2.11 9.35
N THR A 53 -4.73 1.65 10.16
CA THR A 53 -4.68 1.91 11.60
C THR A 53 -4.57 3.41 11.87
N PHE A 54 -3.60 4.07 11.24
CA PHE A 54 -3.39 5.52 11.36
C PHE A 54 -4.65 6.32 11.02
N TYR A 55 -5.32 5.99 9.91
CA TYR A 55 -6.57 6.63 9.52
C TYR A 55 -7.67 6.43 10.58
N ASN A 56 -7.89 5.20 11.06
CA ASN A 56 -8.92 4.93 12.07
C ASN A 56 -8.64 5.67 13.39
N GLU A 57 -7.39 5.75 13.82
CA GLU A 57 -7.00 6.51 15.01
C GLU A 57 -7.23 8.01 14.84
N ALA A 58 -6.87 8.58 13.69
CA ALA A 58 -7.13 9.98 13.40
C ALA A 58 -8.63 10.31 13.40
N ALA A 59 -9.47 9.47 12.78
CA ALA A 59 -10.93 9.65 12.81
C ALA A 59 -11.51 9.52 14.23
N LYS A 60 -11.06 8.52 15.02
CA LYS A 60 -11.50 8.33 16.40
C LYS A 60 -11.24 9.58 17.27
N ASN A 61 -10.14 10.26 17.01
CA ASN A 61 -9.73 11.46 17.75
C ASN A 61 -10.18 12.77 17.11
N ASN A 62 -10.99 12.73 16.03
CA ASN A 62 -11.44 13.90 15.27
C ASN A 62 -10.29 14.78 14.74
N ASN A 63 -9.18 14.15 14.36
CA ASN A 63 -8.00 14.81 13.81
C ASN A 63 -8.09 14.98 12.28
N GLY A 64 -7.58 16.09 11.77
CA GLY A 64 -7.26 16.24 10.35
C GLY A 64 -5.96 15.53 9.98
N ILE A 65 -5.83 15.10 8.73
CA ILE A 65 -4.65 14.36 8.24
C ILE A 65 -4.00 15.15 7.09
N LEU A 66 -2.68 15.27 7.13
CA LEU A 66 -1.85 15.78 6.04
C LEU A 66 -0.84 14.70 5.67
N ILE A 67 -0.79 14.33 4.39
CA ILE A 67 0.19 13.38 3.85
C ILE A 67 1.19 14.17 3.00
N THR A 68 2.47 14.00 3.31
CA THR A 68 3.57 14.53 2.50
C THR A 68 4.41 13.37 1.96
N ILE A 69 4.86 13.51 0.71
CA ILE A 69 5.75 12.56 0.03
C ILE A 69 6.95 13.38 -0.43
N TYR A 70 8.16 12.88 -0.15
CA TYR A 70 9.43 13.55 -0.44
C TYR A 70 10.18 12.86 -1.57
#